data_AF-A0A7C6T8K9-F1
#
_entry.id   AF-A0A7C6T8K9-F1
#
_cell.length_a   1.000
_cell.length_b   1.000
_cell.length_c   1.000
_cell.angle_alpha   90.00
_cell.angle_beta   90.00
_cell.angle_gamma   90.00
#
_symmetry.space_group_name_H-M   'P 1'
#
loop_
_entity.id
_entity.type
_entity.pdbx_description
1 polymer ?
#
loop_
_entity_poly.entity_id
_entity_poly.type
_entity_poly.pdbx_seq_one_letter_code
_entity_poly.pdbx_strand_id
1 'polypeptide(L)'
;MVNELPDLFRFENGERVTSADAWRRRRQELLDLVVGIEYGGMPPVPAETRGELLHAHQVRRLLGARHAQYRLHTGPDCSFSFILDLMYLPAEERQPVVLNGDGCWRYVTDEVIQEVLERGYVLATFNRCELAPDIYNNDRNSGLYLVYPEGTFGALSAWAWGYHRCVDFLSTLEFGNPDQIAIVGHSRGGKTVLLAGATDERIALTAPNNSGAGGAGCFRHQGPKSETLADLIRSLSYWFGPQLREYLGKEHLLPFDQHSLKALVAPRCLLSTEAFGDLWANPTGTYQTYRAAREVYRFLGAEERIGIWYREGPHQHGLEDWKAFLDFADWHLRGKAPEYSFDPKPFPDLAPAYSWSAPERAS
;
A
#
# COMPACT_ATOMS: atom_id res chain seq x y z
N MET A 1 15.35 -18.95 -20.23
CA MET A 1 15.98 -18.44 -18.98
C MET A 1 14.93 -18.54 -17.89
N VAL A 2 15.29 -19.03 -16.71
CA VAL A 2 14.32 -19.21 -15.62
C VAL A 2 13.90 -17.82 -15.13
N ASN A 3 12.60 -17.51 -15.22
CA ASN A 3 11.99 -16.27 -14.74
C ASN A 3 11.89 -16.28 -13.20
N GLU A 4 13.02 -16.50 -12.54
CA GLU A 4 13.12 -16.55 -11.08
C GLU A 4 12.97 -15.14 -10.47
N LEU A 5 12.33 -15.05 -9.31
CA LEU A 5 12.24 -13.81 -8.54
C LEU A 5 13.63 -13.43 -7.96
N PRO A 6 14.06 -12.16 -8.08
CA PRO A 6 15.30 -11.67 -7.48
C PRO A 6 15.47 -12.02 -6.00
N ASP A 7 16.68 -12.38 -5.60
CA ASP A 7 17.02 -12.77 -4.23
C ASP A 7 17.01 -11.54 -3.29
N LEU A 8 16.11 -11.53 -2.31
CA LEU A 8 15.99 -10.45 -1.32
C LEU A 8 17.16 -10.42 -0.33
N PHE A 9 17.92 -11.52 -0.21
CA PHE A 9 19.05 -11.66 0.71
C PHE A 9 20.41 -11.57 0.01
N ARG A 10 20.45 -10.93 -1.17
CA ARG A 10 21.67 -10.66 -1.90
C ARG A 10 21.69 -9.21 -2.38
N PHE A 11 22.76 -8.48 -2.08
CA PHE A 11 23.02 -7.14 -2.60
C PHE A 11 23.40 -7.17 -4.09
N GLU A 12 23.30 -6.03 -4.77
CA GLU A 12 23.75 -5.90 -6.18
C GLU A 12 25.25 -6.17 -6.35
N ASN A 13 26.07 -5.85 -5.33
CA ASN A 13 27.50 -6.17 -5.30
C ASN A 13 27.80 -7.68 -5.09
N GLY A 14 26.76 -8.50 -4.88
CA GLY A 14 26.84 -9.93 -4.68
C GLY A 14 26.96 -10.40 -3.24
N GLU A 15 27.15 -9.51 -2.26
CA GLU A 15 27.21 -9.83 -0.83
C GLU A 15 25.88 -10.42 -0.32
N ARG A 16 25.95 -11.25 0.72
CA ARG A 16 24.78 -11.87 1.36
C ARG A 16 24.28 -11.02 2.53
N VAL A 17 22.96 -10.95 2.68
CA VAL A 17 22.30 -10.39 3.86
C VAL A 17 22.26 -11.46 4.95
N THR A 18 23.02 -11.28 6.04
CA THR A 18 23.13 -12.29 7.11
C THR A 18 22.69 -11.80 8.49
N SER A 19 22.35 -10.52 8.62
CA SER A 19 21.89 -9.90 9.87
C SER A 19 20.77 -8.90 9.64
N ALA A 20 20.08 -8.50 10.71
CA ALA A 20 19.05 -7.45 10.65
C ALA A 20 19.64 -6.10 10.19
N ASP A 21 20.89 -5.78 10.56
CA ASP A 21 21.58 -4.58 10.09
C ASP A 21 21.92 -4.65 8.60
N ALA A 22 22.34 -5.83 8.11
CA ALA A 22 22.50 -6.05 6.68
C ALA A 22 21.16 -5.92 5.95
N TRP A 23 20.06 -6.40 6.54
CA TRP A 23 18.73 -6.20 5.98
C TRP A 23 18.37 -4.72 5.88
N ARG A 24 18.64 -3.89 6.90
CA ARG A 24 18.36 -2.44 6.84
C ARG A 24 19.08 -1.77 5.64
N ARG A 25 20.33 -2.15 5.38
CA ARG A 25 21.07 -1.67 4.21
C ARG A 25 20.48 -2.17 2.89
N ARG A 26 20.13 -3.46 2.81
CA ARG A 26 19.49 -4.03 1.61
C ARG A 26 18.10 -3.44 1.36
N ARG A 27 17.35 -3.15 2.41
CA ARG A 27 16.06 -2.45 2.34
C ARG A 27 16.23 -1.09 1.68
N GLN A 28 17.25 -0.31 2.05
CA GLN A 28 17.52 0.97 1.40
C GLN A 28 17.90 0.79 -0.09
N GLU A 29 18.77 -0.16 -0.41
CA GLU A 29 19.15 -0.46 -1.80
C GLU A 29 17.92 -0.86 -2.65
N LEU A 30 17.05 -1.73 -2.11
CA LEU A 30 15.80 -2.11 -2.77
C LEU A 30 14.83 -0.93 -2.91
N LEU A 31 14.74 -0.07 -1.90
CA LEU A 31 13.89 1.12 -1.93
C LEU A 31 14.33 2.05 -3.07
N ASP A 32 15.63 2.32 -3.18
CA ASP A 32 16.19 3.18 -4.23
C ASP A 32 15.95 2.59 -5.63
N LEU A 33 16.12 1.28 -5.80
CA LEU A 33 15.88 0.57 -7.06
C LEU A 33 14.40 0.59 -7.46
N VAL A 34 13.51 0.17 -6.56
CA VAL A 34 12.07 0.06 -6.83
C VAL A 34 11.48 1.44 -7.07
N VAL A 35 11.70 2.38 -6.14
CA VAL A 35 11.11 3.73 -6.21
C VAL A 35 11.69 4.53 -7.37
N GLY A 36 13.00 4.42 -7.63
CA GLY A 36 13.65 5.10 -8.74
C GLY A 36 13.16 4.61 -10.10
N ILE A 37 13.20 3.29 -10.33
CA ILE A 37 12.88 2.71 -11.64
C ILE A 37 11.37 2.67 -11.90
N GLU A 38 10.59 2.16 -10.95
CA GLU A 38 9.14 1.92 -11.16
C GLU A 38 8.33 3.19 -11.03
N TYR A 39 8.63 4.03 -10.03
CA TYR A 39 7.73 5.11 -9.62
C TYR A 39 8.28 6.52 -9.94
N GLY A 40 9.54 6.63 -10.37
CA GLY A 40 10.17 7.90 -10.75
C GLY A 40 10.53 8.77 -9.54
N GLY A 41 10.80 8.16 -8.40
CA GLY A 41 11.03 8.88 -7.15
C GLY A 41 9.75 9.23 -6.39
N MET A 42 9.92 9.84 -5.23
CA MET A 42 8.83 10.43 -4.44
C MET A 42 8.89 11.96 -4.54
N PRO A 43 7.74 12.67 -4.49
CA PRO A 43 7.77 14.12 -4.32
C PRO A 43 8.48 14.51 -3.01
N PRO A 44 9.14 15.68 -2.95
CA PRO A 44 9.84 16.14 -1.75
C PRO A 44 8.96 16.17 -0.50
N VAL A 45 9.55 15.84 0.65
CA VAL A 45 8.86 15.96 1.95
C VAL A 45 8.78 17.45 2.32
N PRO A 46 7.58 17.99 2.57
CA PRO A 46 7.42 19.40 2.95
C PRO A 46 7.89 19.63 4.39
N ALA A 47 8.18 20.89 4.73
CA ALA A 47 8.59 21.27 6.08
C ALA A 47 7.45 21.13 7.11
N GLU A 48 6.20 21.39 6.70
CA GLU A 48 5.02 21.23 7.54
C GLU A 48 3.82 20.69 6.74
N THR A 49 2.87 20.11 7.47
CA THR A 49 1.50 19.88 6.99
C THR A 49 0.54 20.26 8.11
N ARG A 50 -0.38 21.18 7.82
CA ARG A 50 -1.34 21.71 8.80
C ARG A 50 -2.78 21.45 8.38
N GLY A 51 -3.64 21.12 9.33
CA GLY A 51 -5.08 20.97 9.08
C GLY A 51 -5.87 22.21 9.48
N GLU A 52 -6.71 22.68 8.58
CA GLU A 52 -7.75 23.69 8.83
C GLU A 52 -9.11 22.99 8.93
N LEU A 53 -9.78 23.09 10.08
CA LEU A 53 -11.12 22.53 10.24
C LEU A 53 -12.12 23.34 9.39
N LEU A 54 -12.75 22.69 8.42
CA LEU A 54 -13.75 23.30 7.55
C LEU A 54 -15.17 23.09 8.07
N HIS A 55 -15.45 21.89 8.55
CA HIS A 55 -16.80 21.50 8.98
C HIS A 55 -16.75 20.37 10.00
N ALA A 56 -17.67 20.36 10.96
CA ALA A 56 -17.87 19.24 11.86
C ALA A 56 -19.34 19.15 12.28
N HIS A 57 -19.89 17.93 12.27
CA HIS A 57 -21.25 17.65 12.76
C HIS A 57 -21.38 16.22 13.24
N GLN A 58 -22.52 15.91 13.87
CA GLN A 58 -22.85 14.56 14.30
C GLN A 58 -23.78 13.88 13.29
N VAL A 59 -23.45 12.65 12.90
CA VAL A 59 -24.20 11.85 11.94
C VAL A 59 -25.08 10.84 12.70
N ARG A 60 -26.33 11.23 13.00
CA ARG A 60 -27.26 10.42 13.81
C ARG A 60 -27.48 9.00 13.26
N ARG A 61 -27.55 8.85 11.94
CA ARG A 61 -27.79 7.56 11.26
C ARG A 61 -26.63 6.57 11.34
N LEU A 62 -25.42 7.03 11.69
CA LEU A 62 -24.21 6.21 11.82
C LEU A 62 -23.74 6.24 13.27
N LEU A 63 -24.56 5.66 14.17
CA LEU A 63 -24.24 5.50 15.59
C LEU A 63 -23.96 6.82 16.34
N GLY A 64 -24.39 7.95 15.79
CA GLY A 64 -24.06 9.27 16.34
C GLY A 64 -22.59 9.63 16.20
N ALA A 65 -21.89 9.10 15.20
CA ALA A 65 -20.50 9.41 14.88
C ALA A 65 -20.28 10.90 14.61
N ARG A 66 -19.09 11.39 14.94
CA ARG A 66 -18.61 12.70 14.51
C ARG A 66 -18.07 12.57 13.10
N HIS A 67 -18.55 13.43 12.20
CA HIS A 67 -17.91 13.70 10.93
C HIS A 67 -17.21 15.05 11.01
N ALA A 68 -15.96 15.10 10.57
CA ALA A 68 -15.18 16.33 10.50
C ALA A 68 -14.41 16.38 9.19
N GLN A 69 -14.42 17.53 8.52
CA GLN A 69 -13.68 17.76 7.29
C GLN A 69 -12.58 18.79 7.53
N TYR A 70 -11.38 18.47 7.10
CA TYR A 70 -10.20 19.31 7.18
C TYR A 70 -9.66 19.61 5.79
N ARG A 71 -9.14 20.82 5.60
CA ARG A 71 -8.22 21.14 4.51
C ARG A 71 -6.81 20.97 5.01
N LEU A 72 -6.04 20.08 4.39
CA LEU A 72 -4.62 19.95 4.68
C LEU A 72 -3.84 20.91 3.79
N HIS A 73 -3.11 21.85 4.38
CA HIS A 73 -2.17 22.73 3.68
C HIS A 73 -0.77 22.16 3.81
N THR A 74 -0.05 22.06 2.69
CA THR A 74 1.21 21.33 2.56
C THR A 74 2.00 21.76 1.31
N GLY A 75 3.11 21.10 1.01
CA GLY A 75 4.03 21.50 -0.06
C GLY A 75 4.94 22.68 0.33
N PRO A 76 5.75 23.21 -0.60
CA PRO A 76 6.61 24.36 -0.35
C PRO A 76 5.77 25.56 0.06
N ASP A 77 6.09 26.18 1.19
CA ASP A 77 5.37 27.34 1.75
C ASP A 77 3.85 27.13 1.88
N CYS A 78 3.39 25.89 2.09
CA CYS A 78 1.97 25.52 2.17
C CYS A 78 1.16 25.90 0.90
N SER A 79 1.81 25.86 -0.27
CA SER A 79 1.23 26.21 -1.58
C SER A 79 0.21 25.20 -2.14
N PHE A 80 0.14 24.01 -1.57
CA PHE A 80 -0.78 22.96 -2.01
C PHE A 80 -1.76 22.58 -0.90
N SER A 81 -3.00 22.26 -1.27
CA SER A 81 -3.97 21.77 -0.31
C SER A 81 -4.95 20.77 -0.89
N PHE A 82 -5.44 19.85 -0.05
CA PHE A 82 -6.48 18.88 -0.40
C PHE A 82 -7.34 18.53 0.82
N ILE A 83 -8.46 17.85 0.61
CA ILE A 83 -9.43 17.56 1.67
C ILE A 83 -9.19 16.22 2.34
N LEU A 84 -9.30 16.20 3.67
CA LEU A 84 -9.34 15.00 4.51
C LEU A 84 -10.66 14.98 5.30
N ASP A 85 -11.44 13.92 5.13
CA ASP A 85 -12.65 13.64 5.88
C ASP A 85 -12.36 12.61 6.97
N LEU A 86 -12.88 12.84 8.18
CA LEU A 86 -12.79 11.96 9.33
C LEU A 86 -14.18 11.56 9.81
N MET A 87 -14.36 10.28 10.12
CA MET A 87 -15.53 9.74 10.82
C MET A 87 -15.06 8.91 12.02
N TYR A 88 -15.59 9.20 13.20
CA TYR A 88 -15.23 8.47 14.41
C TYR A 88 -16.31 8.55 15.48
N LEU A 89 -16.37 7.55 16.35
CA LEU A 89 -17.15 7.59 17.58
C LEU A 89 -16.30 8.24 18.69
N PRO A 90 -16.82 9.21 19.45
CA PRO A 90 -16.10 9.76 20.60
C PRO A 90 -15.71 8.65 21.58
N ALA A 91 -14.45 8.65 22.01
CA ALA A 91 -13.90 7.71 22.98
C ALA A 91 -13.00 8.46 23.97
N GLU A 92 -12.80 7.88 25.16
CA GLU A 92 -11.86 8.40 26.16
C GLU A 92 -10.41 8.08 25.77
N GLU A 93 -10.19 6.89 25.20
CA GLU A 93 -8.87 6.44 24.75
C GLU A 93 -8.61 6.81 23.29
N ARG A 94 -7.32 6.90 22.93
CA ARG A 94 -6.90 7.06 21.54
C ARG A 94 -7.28 5.83 20.72
N GLN A 95 -7.89 6.07 19.57
CA GLN A 95 -8.40 5.05 18.68
C GLN A 95 -7.40 4.77 17.54
N PRO A 96 -7.25 3.51 17.10
CA PRO A 96 -6.52 3.21 15.87
C PRO A 96 -7.19 3.88 14.67
N VAL A 97 -6.42 4.19 13.63
CA VAL A 97 -6.89 4.93 12.46
C VAL A 97 -6.83 4.05 11.22
N VAL A 98 -7.90 4.03 10.43
CA VAL A 98 -7.88 3.49 9.07
C VAL A 98 -7.92 4.66 8.09
N LEU A 99 -6.94 4.73 7.19
CA LEU A 99 -6.82 5.76 6.17
C LEU A 99 -7.02 5.16 4.77
N ASN A 100 -7.97 5.70 4.02
CA ASN A 100 -8.25 5.33 2.63
C ASN A 100 -8.22 6.56 1.69
N GLY A 101 -7.41 6.50 0.64
CA GLY A 101 -7.26 7.56 -0.36
C GLY A 101 -8.13 7.38 -1.61
N ASP A 102 -9.11 6.48 -1.56
CA ASP A 102 -10.01 6.16 -2.66
C ASP A 102 -11.28 7.01 -2.66
N GLY A 103 -11.27 8.23 -2.08
CA GLY A 103 -12.44 9.11 -2.04
C GLY A 103 -13.02 9.52 -3.41
N CYS A 104 -12.26 9.32 -4.50
CA CYS A 104 -12.78 9.44 -5.88
C CYS A 104 -13.67 8.26 -6.32
N TRP A 105 -13.72 7.18 -5.54
CA TRP A 105 -14.52 5.99 -5.75
C TRP A 105 -15.47 5.77 -4.56
N ARG A 106 -16.66 5.24 -4.84
CA ARG A 106 -17.67 4.97 -3.80
C ARG A 106 -17.54 3.57 -3.19
N TYR A 107 -16.33 3.15 -2.85
CA TYR A 107 -16.07 1.83 -2.25
C TYR A 107 -16.35 1.78 -0.76
N VAL A 108 -16.11 2.89 -0.05
CA VAL A 108 -16.43 3.03 1.38
C VAL A 108 -17.93 3.32 1.50
N THR A 109 -18.73 2.26 1.59
CA THR A 109 -20.19 2.34 1.75
C THR A 109 -20.58 2.60 3.20
N ASP A 110 -21.86 2.90 3.46
CA ASP A 110 -22.37 3.06 4.83
C ASP A 110 -22.15 1.80 5.69
N GLU A 111 -22.26 0.60 5.11
CA GLU A 111 -22.01 -0.68 5.82
C GLU A 111 -20.53 -0.80 6.23
N VAL A 112 -19.61 -0.40 5.35
CA VAL A 112 -18.17 -0.37 5.66
C VAL A 112 -17.88 0.66 6.74
N ILE A 113 -18.46 1.86 6.64
CA ILE A 113 -18.30 2.90 7.65
C ILE A 113 -18.78 2.38 9.01
N GLN A 114 -19.95 1.74 9.04
CA GLN A 114 -20.50 1.16 10.26
C GLN A 114 -19.57 0.09 10.86
N GLU A 115 -19.07 -0.84 10.06
CA GLU A 115 -18.13 -1.88 10.52
C GLU A 115 -16.84 -1.28 11.13
N VAL A 116 -16.26 -0.28 10.47
CA VAL A 116 -15.04 0.41 10.96
C VAL A 116 -15.31 1.11 12.29
N LEU A 117 -16.44 1.82 12.40
CA LEU A 117 -16.83 2.55 13.61
C LEU A 117 -17.19 1.62 14.77
N GLU A 118 -17.93 0.54 14.52
CA GLU A 118 -18.31 -0.44 15.55
C GLU A 118 -17.09 -1.15 16.14
N ARG A 119 -16.05 -1.38 15.34
CA ARG A 119 -14.76 -1.88 15.83
C ARG A 119 -13.95 -0.82 16.56
N GLY A 120 -14.37 0.44 16.56
CA GLY A 120 -13.74 1.52 17.33
C GLY A 120 -12.55 2.19 16.63
N TYR A 121 -12.48 2.11 15.30
CA TYR A 121 -11.47 2.82 14.52
C TYR A 121 -11.96 4.22 14.13
N VAL A 122 -11.01 5.16 13.99
CA VAL A 122 -11.22 6.38 13.22
C VAL A 122 -11.12 6.03 11.75
N LEU A 123 -12.13 6.37 10.95
CA LEU A 123 -12.07 6.30 9.50
C LEU A 123 -11.62 7.65 8.95
N ALA A 124 -10.49 7.68 8.27
CA ALA A 124 -9.96 8.83 7.56
C ALA A 124 -10.02 8.56 6.05
N THR A 125 -10.58 9.50 5.28
CA THR A 125 -10.69 9.38 3.82
C THR A 125 -10.25 10.66 3.12
N PHE A 126 -9.49 10.54 2.04
CA PHE A 126 -9.15 11.66 1.17
C PHE A 126 -9.28 11.26 -0.29
N ASN A 127 -9.27 12.24 -1.19
CA ASN A 127 -9.31 11.99 -2.62
C ASN A 127 -7.92 12.11 -3.24
N ARG A 128 -7.28 10.97 -3.55
CA ARG A 128 -5.96 10.99 -4.20
C ARG A 128 -5.94 11.72 -5.55
N CYS A 129 -7.06 11.84 -6.25
CA CYS A 129 -7.14 12.56 -7.52
C CYS A 129 -6.96 14.08 -7.39
N GLU A 130 -7.03 14.65 -6.17
CA GLU A 130 -6.62 16.04 -5.94
C GLU A 130 -5.10 16.22 -6.12
N LEU A 131 -4.31 15.16 -5.88
CA LEU A 131 -2.84 15.19 -5.88
C LEU A 131 -2.29 14.98 -7.28
N ALA A 132 -2.91 14.06 -8.03
CA ALA A 132 -2.66 13.86 -9.45
C ALA A 132 -3.92 13.26 -10.09
N PRO A 133 -4.44 13.79 -11.20
CA PRO A 133 -5.61 13.23 -11.85
C PRO A 133 -5.40 11.80 -12.32
N ASP A 134 -6.47 11.01 -12.25
CA ASP A 134 -6.51 9.63 -12.71
C ASP A 134 -7.26 9.53 -14.04
N ILE A 135 -6.69 10.17 -15.07
CA ILE A 135 -7.26 10.29 -16.41
C ILE A 135 -6.22 9.81 -17.44
N TYR A 136 -6.68 9.24 -18.57
CA TYR A 136 -5.84 8.62 -19.59
C TYR A 136 -5.06 9.64 -20.45
N ASN A 137 -4.17 10.41 -19.83
CA ASN A 137 -3.20 11.28 -20.47
C ASN A 137 -1.91 11.33 -19.64
N ASN A 138 -0.86 11.95 -20.18
CA ASN A 138 0.42 12.13 -19.49
C ASN A 138 0.69 13.62 -19.16
N ASP A 139 -0.35 14.46 -19.17
CA ASP A 139 -0.17 15.89 -18.97
C ASP A 139 0.16 16.19 -17.51
N ARG A 140 1.21 16.98 -17.30
CA ARG A 140 1.71 17.36 -15.98
C ARG A 140 1.28 18.77 -15.58
N ASN A 141 -0.01 19.08 -15.78
CA ASN A 141 -0.57 20.43 -15.69
C ASN A 141 -1.53 20.67 -14.52
N SER A 142 -1.54 19.78 -13.52
CA SER A 142 -2.43 19.87 -12.36
C SER A 142 -1.85 19.18 -11.12
N GLY A 143 -2.46 19.44 -9.97
CA GLY A 143 -2.07 18.80 -8.70
C GLY A 143 -0.61 19.07 -8.33
N LEU A 144 0.06 18.05 -7.79
CA LEU A 144 1.46 18.09 -7.39
C LEU A 144 2.43 18.30 -8.54
N TYR A 145 2.02 18.07 -9.79
CA TYR A 145 2.88 18.34 -10.94
C TYR A 145 3.12 19.84 -11.16
N LEU A 146 2.19 20.70 -10.76
CA LEU A 146 2.40 22.15 -10.78
C LEU A 146 3.27 22.63 -9.61
N VAL A 147 3.23 21.89 -8.49
CA VAL A 147 4.00 22.20 -7.28
C VAL A 147 5.47 21.78 -7.44
N TYR A 148 5.70 20.64 -8.11
CA TYR A 148 7.02 20.07 -8.34
C TYR A 148 7.24 19.76 -9.83
N PRO A 149 7.38 20.79 -10.69
CA PRO A 149 7.45 20.62 -12.15
C PRO A 149 8.66 19.80 -12.63
N GLU A 150 9.77 19.89 -11.90
CA GLU A 150 11.02 19.15 -12.21
C GLU A 150 10.98 17.68 -11.77
N GLY A 151 9.94 17.27 -11.02
CA GLY A 151 9.82 15.90 -10.53
C GLY A 151 9.52 14.92 -11.67
N THR A 152 10.09 13.71 -11.59
CA THR A 152 9.83 12.62 -12.56
C THR A 152 8.84 11.58 -12.04
N PHE A 153 8.33 11.78 -10.83
CA PHE A 153 7.41 10.88 -10.16
C PHE A 153 6.09 10.73 -10.93
N GLY A 154 5.56 9.50 -10.95
CA GLY A 154 4.25 9.17 -11.51
C GLY A 154 3.10 9.46 -10.53
N ALA A 155 1.87 9.22 -10.97
CA ALA A 155 0.68 9.44 -10.16
C ALA A 155 0.66 8.57 -8.90
N LEU A 156 1.16 7.33 -8.95
CA LEU A 156 1.23 6.45 -7.77
C LEU A 156 2.07 7.06 -6.64
N SER A 157 3.22 7.65 -6.97
CA SER A 157 4.05 8.39 -6.01
C SER A 157 3.37 9.65 -5.49
N ALA A 158 2.69 10.41 -6.36
CA ALA A 158 1.93 11.59 -5.95
C ALA A 158 0.81 11.23 -4.96
N TRP A 159 0.11 10.13 -5.22
CA TRP A 159 -0.95 9.62 -4.36
C TRP A 159 -0.39 9.07 -3.04
N ALA A 160 0.71 8.31 -3.07
CA ALA A 160 1.39 7.80 -1.88
C ALA A 160 1.90 8.95 -0.99
N TRP A 161 2.44 10.00 -1.58
CA TRP A 161 2.81 11.22 -0.88
C TRP A 161 1.62 11.84 -0.13
N GLY A 162 0.42 11.80 -0.72
CA GLY A 162 -0.83 12.19 -0.06
C GLY A 162 -1.11 11.44 1.23
N TYR A 163 -0.97 10.11 1.22
CA TYR A 163 -1.11 9.29 2.42
C TYR A 163 -0.12 9.76 3.50
N HIS A 164 1.14 10.04 3.14
CA HIS A 164 2.14 10.53 4.10
C HIS A 164 1.75 11.88 4.72
N ARG A 165 1.16 12.79 3.94
CA ARG A 165 0.67 14.08 4.45
C ARG A 165 -0.54 13.91 5.37
N CYS A 166 -1.43 12.97 5.05
CA CYS A 166 -2.50 12.59 5.97
C CYS A 166 -1.93 12.02 7.27
N VAL A 167 -0.91 11.17 7.22
CA VAL A 167 -0.20 10.64 8.41
C VAL A 167 0.42 11.77 9.23
N ASP A 168 1.05 12.77 8.59
CA ASP A 168 1.61 13.94 9.28
C ASP A 168 0.54 14.62 10.16
N PHE A 169 -0.64 14.89 9.60
CA PHE A 169 -1.73 15.55 10.32
C PHE A 169 -2.46 14.63 11.31
N LEU A 170 -2.78 13.39 10.93
CA LEU A 170 -3.46 12.44 11.80
C LEU A 170 -2.65 12.18 13.09
N SER A 171 -1.32 12.23 13.00
CA SER A 171 -0.43 12.06 14.14
C SER A 171 -0.50 13.21 15.16
N THR A 172 -1.09 14.36 14.79
CA THR A 172 -1.28 15.50 15.70
C THR A 172 -2.64 15.47 16.41
N LEU A 173 -3.57 14.60 16.00
CA LEU A 173 -4.92 14.55 16.56
C LEU A 173 -4.94 13.78 17.88
N GLU A 174 -5.48 14.39 18.93
CA GLU A 174 -5.45 13.81 20.28
C GLU A 174 -6.27 12.52 20.43
N PHE A 175 -7.28 12.31 19.58
CA PHE A 175 -8.17 11.15 19.63
C PHE A 175 -7.70 9.98 18.75
N GLY A 176 -6.76 10.20 17.83
CA GLY A 176 -6.17 9.16 17.00
C GLY A 176 -4.87 8.63 17.60
N ASN A 177 -4.63 7.33 17.52
CA ASN A 177 -3.35 6.75 17.93
C ASN A 177 -2.35 6.80 16.78
N PRO A 178 -1.27 7.61 16.87
CA PRO A 178 -0.26 7.71 15.81
C PRO A 178 0.49 6.40 15.55
N ASP A 179 0.58 5.51 16.53
CA ASP A 179 1.28 4.23 16.40
C ASP A 179 0.41 3.12 15.79
N GLN A 180 -0.87 3.41 15.52
CA GLN A 180 -1.85 2.43 15.00
C GLN A 180 -2.57 2.97 13.76
N ILE A 181 -1.82 3.58 12.83
CA ILE A 181 -2.36 4.01 11.53
C ILE A 181 -2.24 2.87 10.52
N ALA A 182 -3.39 2.37 10.06
CA ALA A 182 -3.53 1.43 8.97
C ALA A 182 -3.95 2.15 7.68
N ILE A 183 -3.38 1.75 6.54
CA ILE A 183 -3.80 2.24 5.22
C ILE A 183 -4.39 1.10 4.39
N VAL A 184 -5.44 1.40 3.63
CA VAL A 184 -6.13 0.43 2.79
C VAL A 184 -6.54 1.07 1.47
N GLY A 185 -6.42 0.33 0.36
CA GLY A 185 -6.80 0.82 -0.96
C GLY A 185 -7.06 -0.31 -1.95
N HIS A 186 -7.91 -0.06 -2.94
CA HIS A 186 -8.33 -1.06 -3.93
C HIS A 186 -7.74 -0.81 -5.32
N SER A 187 -7.35 -1.87 -6.04
CA SER A 187 -6.89 -1.78 -7.43
C SER A 187 -5.68 -0.85 -7.54
N ARG A 188 -5.74 0.22 -8.34
CA ARG A 188 -4.73 1.29 -8.37
C ARG A 188 -4.50 1.98 -7.00
N GLY A 189 -5.54 2.09 -6.17
CA GLY A 189 -5.41 2.51 -4.77
C GLY A 189 -4.64 1.50 -3.93
N GLY A 190 -4.77 0.20 -4.24
CA GLY A 190 -3.98 -0.89 -3.70
C GLY A 190 -2.49 -0.76 -4.05
N LYS A 191 -2.18 -0.49 -5.32
CA LYS A 191 -0.80 -0.19 -5.76
C LYS A 191 -0.22 0.99 -4.97
N THR A 192 -1.03 2.03 -4.78
CA THR A 192 -0.67 3.24 -4.04
C THR A 192 -0.35 2.96 -2.57
N VAL A 193 -1.22 2.25 -1.85
CA VAL A 193 -0.99 1.98 -0.42
C VAL A 193 0.22 1.08 -0.20
N LEU A 194 0.50 0.17 -1.13
CA LEU A 194 1.70 -0.64 -1.04
C LEU A 194 2.98 0.22 -1.15
N LEU A 195 3.01 1.18 -2.09
CA LEU A 195 4.10 2.16 -2.19
C LEU A 195 4.16 3.08 -0.96
N ALA A 196 3.01 3.60 -0.49
CA ALA A 196 2.95 4.48 0.67
C ALA A 196 3.50 3.78 1.93
N GLY A 197 3.08 2.54 2.16
CA GLY A 197 3.58 1.69 3.23
C GLY A 197 5.06 1.40 3.12
N ALA A 198 5.59 1.14 1.92
CA ALA A 198 7.02 0.91 1.70
C ALA A 198 7.88 2.16 1.97
N THR A 199 7.34 3.36 1.76
CA THR A 199 8.09 4.63 1.79
C THR A 199 7.89 5.46 3.06
N ASP A 200 6.96 5.09 3.94
CA ASP A 200 6.76 5.75 5.24
C ASP A 200 6.61 4.71 6.35
N GLU A 201 7.62 4.69 7.24
CA GLU A 201 7.73 3.72 8.32
C GLU A 201 6.78 3.98 9.50
N ARG A 202 6.05 5.10 9.51
CA ARG A 202 5.05 5.40 10.56
C ARG A 202 3.75 4.63 10.37
N ILE A 203 3.50 4.09 9.17
CA ILE A 203 2.30 3.30 8.86
C ILE A 203 2.43 1.92 9.50
N ALA A 204 1.55 1.59 10.44
CA ALA A 204 1.58 0.36 11.23
C ALA A 204 1.07 -0.86 10.44
N LEU A 205 0.09 -0.67 9.56
CA LEU A 205 -0.49 -1.71 8.70
C LEU A 205 -0.73 -1.19 7.28
N THR A 206 -0.25 -1.93 6.28
CA THR A 206 -0.47 -1.67 4.86
C THR A 206 -1.35 -2.75 4.26
N ALA A 207 -2.49 -2.38 3.66
CA ALA A 207 -3.48 -3.32 3.15
C ALA A 207 -3.86 -3.07 1.67
N PRO A 208 -3.05 -3.50 0.69
CA PRO A 208 -3.43 -3.49 -0.71
C PRO A 208 -4.52 -4.54 -1.00
N ASN A 209 -5.64 -4.12 -1.59
CA ASN A 209 -6.70 -5.00 -2.08
C ASN A 209 -6.68 -5.10 -3.61
N ASN A 210 -6.60 -6.32 -4.15
CA ASN A 210 -6.67 -6.63 -5.60
C ASN A 210 -5.78 -5.69 -6.43
N SER A 211 -4.56 -5.46 -5.96
CA SER A 211 -3.74 -4.36 -6.49
C SER A 211 -3.08 -4.70 -7.83
N GLY A 212 -2.89 -5.97 -8.16
CA GLY A 212 -2.43 -6.41 -9.48
C GLY A 212 -1.04 -5.94 -9.89
N ALA A 213 -0.78 -5.91 -11.19
CA ALA A 213 0.52 -5.55 -11.76
C ALA A 213 0.95 -4.12 -11.36
N GLY A 214 2.22 -3.91 -11.01
CA GLY A 214 2.72 -2.65 -10.45
C GLY A 214 2.21 -2.33 -9.04
N GLY A 215 1.56 -3.30 -8.39
CA GLY A 215 1.22 -3.35 -6.98
C GLY A 215 1.69 -4.68 -6.39
N ALA A 216 0.78 -5.57 -6.01
CA ALA A 216 1.12 -6.86 -5.43
C ALA A 216 1.45 -7.97 -6.45
N GLY A 217 0.94 -7.85 -7.68
CA GLY A 217 1.02 -8.88 -8.72
C GLY A 217 2.40 -8.99 -9.34
N CYS A 218 2.91 -10.21 -9.44
CA CYS A 218 4.23 -10.51 -10.00
C CYS A 218 4.36 -10.06 -11.46
N PHE A 219 5.47 -9.43 -11.83
CA PHE A 219 5.78 -9.16 -13.24
C PHE A 219 6.27 -10.42 -13.96
N ARG A 220 7.13 -11.22 -13.32
CA ARG A 220 7.74 -12.42 -13.93
C ARG A 220 6.82 -13.64 -14.03
N HIS A 221 5.89 -13.79 -13.10
CA HIS A 221 4.98 -14.93 -13.02
C HIS A 221 3.54 -14.49 -13.30
N GLN A 222 3.17 -14.52 -14.57
CA GLN A 222 1.84 -14.13 -15.05
C GLN A 222 0.89 -15.34 -15.07
N GLY A 223 -0.24 -15.21 -14.37
CA GLY A 223 -1.35 -16.13 -14.50
C GLY A 223 -2.10 -15.96 -15.84
N PRO A 224 -3.08 -16.82 -16.12
CA PRO A 224 -3.92 -16.67 -17.31
C PRO A 224 -4.64 -15.32 -17.29
N LYS A 225 -4.60 -14.58 -18.40
CA LYS A 225 -5.28 -13.28 -18.58
C LYS A 225 -4.83 -12.16 -17.63
N SER A 226 -3.66 -12.29 -17.02
CA SER A 226 -3.12 -11.27 -16.13
C SER A 226 -2.66 -10.02 -16.89
N GLU A 227 -2.83 -8.85 -16.25
CA GLU A 227 -2.33 -7.57 -16.74
C GLU A 227 -0.80 -7.60 -16.84
N THR A 228 -0.27 -7.32 -18.03
CA THR A 228 1.18 -7.25 -18.23
C THR A 228 1.72 -5.85 -18.00
N LEU A 229 3.05 -5.72 -17.82
CA LEU A 229 3.69 -4.41 -17.80
C LEU A 229 3.42 -3.63 -19.10
N ALA A 230 3.33 -4.31 -20.24
CA ALA A 230 2.99 -3.69 -21.52
C ALA A 230 1.57 -3.11 -21.54
N ASP A 231 0.59 -3.77 -20.90
CA ASP A 231 -0.77 -3.26 -20.79
C ASP A 231 -0.83 -1.99 -19.92
N LEU A 232 -0.10 -2.01 -18.79
CA LEU A 232 0.04 -0.85 -17.91
C LEU A 232 0.66 0.34 -18.63
N ILE A 233 1.83 0.18 -19.25
CA ILE A 233 2.51 1.32 -19.88
C ILE A 233 1.72 1.85 -21.09
N ARG A 234 1.05 0.98 -21.85
CA ARG A 234 0.28 1.41 -23.02
C ARG A 234 -0.84 2.39 -22.66
N SER A 235 -1.55 2.13 -21.56
CA SER A 235 -2.76 2.87 -21.20
C SER A 235 -2.59 3.79 -19.99
N LEU A 236 -1.67 3.46 -19.08
CA LEU A 236 -1.61 3.96 -17.71
C LEU A 236 -0.18 4.38 -17.34
N SER A 237 0.63 4.72 -18.34
CA SER A 237 2.03 5.09 -18.14
C SER A 237 2.27 6.33 -17.27
N TYR A 238 1.24 7.15 -17.03
CA TYR A 238 1.28 8.28 -16.11
C TYR A 238 1.27 7.86 -14.63
N TRP A 239 0.92 6.60 -14.33
CA TRP A 239 1.01 6.05 -12.97
C TRP A 239 2.45 5.86 -12.49
N PHE A 240 3.37 5.66 -13.43
CA PHE A 240 4.73 5.18 -13.18
C PHE A 240 5.79 6.24 -13.54
N GLY A 241 7.02 5.99 -13.09
CA GLY A 241 8.19 6.74 -13.54
C GLY A 241 8.54 6.44 -15.00
N PRO A 242 9.29 7.33 -15.66
CA PRO A 242 9.64 7.16 -17.08
C PRO A 242 10.55 5.95 -17.34
N GLN A 243 11.41 5.58 -16.39
CA GLN A 243 12.43 4.53 -16.55
C GLN A 243 11.83 3.13 -16.67
N LEU A 244 10.68 2.86 -16.04
CA LEU A 244 10.02 1.55 -16.10
C LEU A 244 9.76 1.09 -17.54
N ARG A 245 9.54 2.02 -18.48
CA ARG A 245 9.27 1.73 -19.89
C ARG A 245 10.44 1.03 -20.60
N GLU A 246 11.67 1.17 -20.10
CA GLU A 246 12.86 0.51 -20.65
C GLU A 246 12.81 -1.02 -20.51
N TYR A 247 11.99 -1.52 -19.59
CA TYR A 247 11.85 -2.94 -19.25
C TYR A 247 10.66 -3.63 -19.94
N LEU A 248 9.96 -2.95 -20.84
CA LEU A 248 8.86 -3.55 -21.61
C LEU A 248 9.33 -4.78 -22.40
N GLY A 249 8.69 -5.94 -22.15
CA GLY A 249 9.07 -7.22 -22.75
C GLY A 249 10.42 -7.76 -22.27
N LYS A 250 11.01 -7.12 -21.26
CA LYS A 250 12.29 -7.46 -20.62
C LYS A 250 12.17 -7.44 -19.10
N GLU A 251 10.99 -7.78 -18.58
CA GLU A 251 10.66 -7.73 -17.15
C GLU A 251 11.62 -8.58 -16.31
N HIS A 252 12.15 -9.67 -16.90
CA HIS A 252 13.17 -10.52 -16.28
C HIS A 252 14.48 -9.77 -15.94
N LEU A 253 14.78 -8.65 -16.62
CA LEU A 253 15.96 -7.81 -16.37
C LEU A 253 15.76 -6.78 -15.25
N LEU A 254 14.54 -6.59 -14.72
CA LEU A 254 14.33 -5.69 -13.57
C LEU A 254 15.15 -6.19 -12.38
N PRO A 255 15.87 -5.35 -11.62
CA PRO A 255 16.63 -5.82 -10.45
C PRO A 255 15.73 -6.19 -9.25
N PHE A 256 14.41 -6.02 -9.40
CA PHE A 256 13.38 -6.34 -8.41
C PHE A 256 12.15 -6.99 -9.08
N ASP A 257 11.23 -7.49 -8.25
CA ASP A 257 9.83 -7.74 -8.61
C ASP A 257 8.96 -7.26 -7.43
N GLN A 258 7.65 -7.47 -7.49
CA GLN A 258 6.73 -6.92 -6.48
C GLN A 258 6.88 -7.54 -5.08
N HIS A 259 7.57 -8.68 -4.93
CA HIS A 259 7.97 -9.19 -3.60
C HIS A 259 8.99 -8.28 -2.92
N SER A 260 9.84 -7.58 -3.67
CA SER A 260 10.75 -6.57 -3.13
C SER A 260 9.98 -5.43 -2.50
N LEU A 261 8.97 -4.89 -3.20
CA LEU A 261 8.13 -3.81 -2.68
C LEU A 261 7.36 -4.23 -1.42
N LYS A 262 6.80 -5.44 -1.39
CA LYS A 262 6.18 -6.02 -0.18
C LYS A 262 7.17 -6.13 0.99
N ALA A 263 8.41 -6.56 0.71
CA ALA A 263 9.44 -6.71 1.73
C ALA A 263 9.89 -5.38 2.34
N LEU A 264 9.79 -4.26 1.62
CA LEU A 264 10.09 -2.92 2.15
C LEU A 264 9.16 -2.51 3.33
N VAL A 265 8.00 -3.14 3.47
CA VAL A 265 7.10 -2.91 4.62
C VAL A 265 7.60 -3.61 5.89
N ALA A 266 8.39 -4.68 5.76
CA ALA A 266 8.83 -5.49 6.89
C ALA A 266 9.66 -4.66 7.90
N PRO A 267 9.48 -4.85 9.23
CA PRO A 267 8.64 -5.85 9.90
C PRO A 267 7.24 -5.32 10.32
N ARG A 268 6.74 -4.24 9.70
CA ARG A 268 5.39 -3.70 9.95
C ARG A 268 4.35 -4.56 9.27
N CYS A 269 3.07 -4.39 9.63
CA CYS A 269 2.05 -5.30 9.17
C CYS A 269 1.73 -5.07 7.67
N LEU A 270 1.59 -6.15 6.91
CA LEU A 270 1.22 -6.14 5.51
C LEU A 270 0.15 -7.21 5.25
N LEU A 271 -1.02 -6.81 4.78
CA LEU A 271 -2.07 -7.74 4.37
C LEU A 271 -2.42 -7.55 2.90
N SER A 272 -2.27 -8.59 2.08
CA SER A 272 -2.83 -8.58 0.72
C SER A 272 -4.20 -9.26 0.74
N THR A 273 -5.24 -8.56 0.32
CA THR A 273 -6.58 -9.16 0.14
C THR A 273 -6.88 -9.27 -1.35
N GLU A 274 -7.16 -10.46 -1.84
CA GLU A 274 -7.26 -10.78 -3.26
C GLU A 274 -8.58 -11.52 -3.58
N ALA A 275 -8.95 -11.60 -4.86
CA ALA A 275 -10.14 -12.31 -5.30
C ALA A 275 -9.78 -13.36 -6.37
N PHE A 276 -10.27 -14.59 -6.21
CA PHE A 276 -9.94 -15.69 -7.14
C PHE A 276 -10.40 -15.43 -8.58
N GLY A 277 -11.53 -14.75 -8.76
CA GLY A 277 -12.07 -14.41 -10.08
C GLY A 277 -11.40 -13.20 -10.74
N ASP A 278 -10.53 -12.48 -10.02
CA ASP A 278 -9.82 -11.31 -10.55
C ASP A 278 -8.51 -11.70 -11.25
N LEU A 279 -8.65 -12.45 -12.35
CA LEU A 279 -7.50 -12.96 -13.11
C LEU A 279 -6.58 -11.84 -13.65
N TRP A 280 -7.14 -10.66 -13.90
CA TRP A 280 -6.41 -9.48 -14.37
C TRP A 280 -5.39 -9.00 -13.32
N ALA A 281 -5.75 -9.01 -12.04
CA ALA A 281 -4.83 -8.70 -10.93
C ALA A 281 -3.83 -9.82 -10.58
N ASN A 282 -3.78 -10.90 -11.37
CA ASN A 282 -2.80 -11.98 -11.22
C ASN A 282 -2.79 -12.64 -9.81
N PRO A 283 -3.88 -13.30 -9.37
CA PRO A 283 -4.00 -13.84 -8.02
C PRO A 283 -2.89 -14.87 -7.67
N THR A 284 -2.46 -15.67 -8.66
CA THR A 284 -1.37 -16.64 -8.51
C THR A 284 -0.01 -15.96 -8.42
N GLY A 285 0.23 -14.93 -9.24
CA GLY A 285 1.45 -14.11 -9.15
C GLY A 285 1.54 -13.33 -7.83
N THR A 286 0.44 -12.78 -7.33
CA THR A 286 0.39 -12.15 -6.00
C THR A 286 0.72 -13.14 -4.88
N TYR A 287 0.28 -14.40 -4.99
CA TYR A 287 0.67 -15.43 -4.02
C TYR A 287 2.18 -15.72 -4.05
N GLN A 288 2.80 -15.77 -5.24
CA GLN A 288 4.25 -15.96 -5.38
C GLN A 288 5.02 -14.82 -4.70
N THR A 289 4.59 -13.57 -4.90
CA THR A 289 5.27 -12.41 -4.32
C THR A 289 5.06 -12.32 -2.82
N TYR A 290 3.88 -12.69 -2.31
CA TYR A 290 3.62 -12.87 -0.88
C TYR A 290 4.59 -13.87 -0.26
N ARG A 291 4.70 -15.08 -0.83
CA ARG A 291 5.59 -16.14 -0.30
C ARG A 291 7.05 -15.71 -0.25
N ALA A 292 7.52 -15.10 -1.33
CA ALA A 292 8.89 -14.58 -1.41
C ALA A 292 9.15 -13.46 -0.38
N ALA A 293 8.22 -12.51 -0.22
CA ALA A 293 8.34 -11.45 0.78
C ALA A 293 8.28 -12.00 2.21
N ARG A 294 7.50 -13.06 2.45
CA ARG A 294 7.36 -13.71 3.77
C ARG A 294 8.66 -14.29 4.30
N GLU A 295 9.60 -14.65 3.43
CA GLU A 295 10.96 -15.04 3.85
C GLU A 295 11.67 -13.92 4.63
N VAL A 296 11.51 -12.64 4.22
CA VAL A 296 12.06 -11.49 4.95
C VAL A 296 11.39 -11.33 6.30
N TYR A 297 10.07 -11.48 6.37
CA TYR A 297 9.35 -11.44 7.63
C TYR A 297 9.80 -12.56 8.58
N ARG A 298 10.00 -13.78 8.07
CA ARG A 298 10.58 -14.89 8.85
C ARG A 298 11.98 -14.55 9.35
N PHE A 299 12.86 -14.05 8.48
CA PHE A 299 14.22 -13.64 8.85
C PHE A 299 14.25 -12.59 9.96
N LEU A 300 13.27 -11.67 9.96
CA LEU A 300 13.14 -10.63 10.99
C LEU A 300 12.40 -11.09 12.25
N GLY A 301 11.87 -12.31 12.29
CA GLY A 301 11.08 -12.82 13.42
C GLY A 301 9.69 -12.19 13.50
N ALA A 302 9.12 -11.81 12.36
CA ALA A 302 7.83 -11.15 12.23
C ALA A 302 6.90 -11.87 11.24
N GLU A 303 7.08 -13.19 11.05
CA GLU A 303 6.38 -13.97 10.01
C GLU A 303 4.85 -13.86 10.06
N GLU A 304 4.27 -13.68 11.25
CA GLU A 304 2.82 -13.49 11.43
C GLU A 304 2.32 -12.13 10.92
N ARG A 305 3.19 -11.11 10.81
CA ARG A 305 2.82 -9.75 10.40
C ARG A 305 2.69 -9.57 8.89
N ILE A 306 2.92 -10.61 8.09
CA ILE A 306 2.57 -10.62 6.68
C ILE A 306 1.47 -11.65 6.44
N GLY A 307 0.37 -11.18 5.86
CA GLY A 307 -0.79 -12.00 5.55
C GLY A 307 -1.21 -11.89 4.09
N ILE A 308 -1.88 -12.94 3.62
CA ILE A 308 -2.66 -12.93 2.40
C ILE A 308 -4.02 -13.57 2.67
N TRP A 309 -5.07 -13.03 2.07
CA TRP A 309 -6.42 -13.55 2.18
C TRP A 309 -7.12 -13.49 0.83
N TYR A 310 -7.95 -14.48 0.53
CA TYR A 310 -8.67 -14.58 -0.74
C TYR A 310 -10.17 -14.72 -0.50
N ARG A 311 -10.96 -13.98 -1.29
CA ARG A 311 -12.39 -14.27 -1.48
C ARG A 311 -12.70 -14.86 -2.83
N GLU A 312 -13.88 -15.45 -2.90
CA GLU A 312 -14.53 -15.76 -4.17
C GLU A 312 -15.01 -14.49 -4.90
N GLY A 313 -15.18 -14.61 -6.22
CA GLY A 313 -15.79 -13.57 -7.05
C GLY A 313 -14.79 -12.64 -7.77
N PRO A 314 -15.29 -11.57 -8.40
CA PRO A 314 -14.55 -10.74 -9.36
C PRO A 314 -13.77 -9.59 -8.68
N HIS A 315 -13.19 -8.69 -9.47
CA HIS A 315 -12.53 -7.45 -9.02
C HIS A 315 -13.51 -6.51 -8.29
N GLN A 316 -13.40 -6.44 -6.97
CA GLN A 316 -14.22 -5.59 -6.10
C GLN A 316 -13.53 -5.40 -4.75
N HIS A 317 -13.92 -4.36 -4.02
CA HIS A 317 -13.60 -4.18 -2.60
C HIS A 317 -14.91 -4.03 -1.82
N GLY A 318 -15.39 -5.14 -1.26
CA GLY A 318 -16.68 -5.24 -0.57
C GLY A 318 -16.52 -5.38 0.94
N LEU A 319 -17.64 -5.48 1.66
CA LEU A 319 -17.66 -5.59 3.12
C LEU A 319 -16.83 -6.79 3.64
N GLU A 320 -16.82 -7.91 2.91
CA GLU A 320 -16.04 -9.10 3.30
C GLU A 320 -14.53 -8.83 3.30
N ASP A 321 -14.03 -8.12 2.28
CA ASP A 321 -12.62 -7.70 2.21
C ASP A 321 -12.28 -6.77 3.39
N TRP A 322 -13.18 -5.84 3.73
CA TRP A 322 -13.02 -4.94 4.86
C TRP A 322 -13.03 -5.67 6.20
N LYS A 323 -13.88 -6.69 6.37
CA LYS A 323 -13.89 -7.53 7.57
C LYS A 323 -12.59 -8.30 7.75
N ALA A 324 -12.06 -8.90 6.68
CA ALA A 324 -10.76 -9.57 6.72
C ALA A 324 -9.63 -8.58 7.05
N PHE A 325 -9.65 -7.38 6.46
CA PHE A 325 -8.70 -6.31 6.79
C PHE A 325 -8.77 -5.88 8.25
N LEU A 326 -9.97 -5.61 8.76
CA LEU A 326 -10.18 -5.15 10.13
C LEU A 326 -9.88 -6.24 11.15
N ASP A 327 -10.10 -7.51 10.82
CA ASP A 327 -9.72 -8.66 11.66
C ASP A 327 -8.18 -8.77 11.81
N PHE A 328 -7.43 -8.61 10.72
CA PHE A 328 -5.97 -8.56 10.78
C PHE A 328 -5.46 -7.32 11.55
N ALA A 329 -6.12 -6.18 11.37
CA ALA A 329 -5.82 -4.96 12.11
C ALA A 329 -6.10 -5.12 13.61
N ASP A 330 -7.23 -5.71 13.98
CA ASP A 330 -7.60 -6.02 15.36
C ASP A 330 -6.58 -6.98 15.99
N TRP A 331 -6.10 -7.97 15.23
CA TRP A 331 -5.09 -8.90 15.70
C TRP A 331 -3.76 -8.22 16.02
N HIS A 332 -3.17 -7.53 15.05
CA HIS A 332 -1.81 -7.01 15.24
C HIS A 332 -1.73 -5.65 15.93
N LEU A 333 -2.76 -4.81 15.79
CA LEU A 333 -2.75 -3.49 16.42
C LEU A 333 -3.35 -3.55 17.82
N ARG A 334 -4.27 -4.49 18.11
CA ARG A 334 -5.03 -4.52 19.38
C ARG A 334 -4.93 -5.85 20.14
N GLY A 335 -4.22 -6.84 19.62
CA GLY A 335 -4.01 -8.12 20.30
C GLY A 335 -5.24 -9.01 20.40
N LYS A 336 -6.24 -8.83 19.53
CA LYS A 336 -7.42 -9.71 19.48
C LYS A 336 -7.08 -10.99 18.71
N ALA A 337 -7.70 -12.11 19.05
CA ALA A 337 -7.54 -13.33 18.24
C ALA A 337 -8.22 -13.13 16.86
N PRO A 338 -7.58 -13.51 15.75
CA PRO A 338 -8.17 -13.38 14.43
C PRO A 338 -9.27 -14.42 14.21
N GLU A 339 -10.33 -14.03 13.49
CA GLU A 339 -11.39 -14.91 13.00
C GLU A 339 -11.00 -15.60 11.68
N TYR A 340 -10.21 -14.92 10.84
CA TYR A 340 -9.76 -15.44 9.55
C TYR A 340 -8.35 -16.04 9.61
N SER A 341 -8.04 -16.90 8.64
CA SER A 341 -6.67 -17.35 8.38
C SER A 341 -6.02 -16.47 7.32
N PHE A 342 -4.81 -15.98 7.62
CA PHE A 342 -4.04 -15.05 6.78
C PHE A 342 -2.79 -15.68 6.15
N ASP A 343 -2.63 -17.00 6.24
CA ASP A 343 -1.62 -17.75 5.49
C ASP A 343 -2.26 -18.97 4.81
N PRO A 344 -3.29 -18.76 3.95
CA PRO A 344 -3.89 -19.85 3.23
C PRO A 344 -2.89 -20.45 2.23
N LYS A 345 -3.08 -21.72 1.88
CA LYS A 345 -2.39 -22.37 0.77
C LYS A 345 -3.36 -22.61 -0.40
N PRO A 346 -3.86 -21.54 -1.05
CA PRO A 346 -4.94 -21.66 -2.04
C PRO A 346 -4.51 -22.34 -3.33
N PHE A 347 -3.21 -22.37 -3.62
CA PHE A 347 -2.63 -22.98 -4.82
C PHE A 347 -1.63 -24.08 -4.42
N PRO A 348 -2.10 -25.28 -4.00
CA PRO A 348 -1.25 -26.31 -3.42
C PRO A 348 -0.19 -26.84 -4.39
N ASP A 349 -0.49 -26.86 -5.69
CA ASP A 349 0.41 -27.38 -6.74
C ASP A 349 1.36 -26.30 -7.29
N LEU A 350 1.27 -25.06 -6.79
CA LEU A 350 2.06 -23.95 -7.29
C LEU A 350 3.46 -23.93 -6.67
N ALA A 351 4.43 -24.44 -7.44
CA ALA A 351 5.84 -24.39 -7.08
C ALA A 351 6.31 -22.94 -6.85
N PRO A 352 7.20 -22.67 -5.86
CA PRO A 352 7.78 -21.35 -5.67
C PRO A 352 8.42 -20.81 -6.95
N ALA A 353 8.22 -19.53 -7.25
CA ALA A 353 8.91 -18.82 -8.33
C ALA A 353 10.34 -18.41 -7.96
N TYR A 354 10.90 -18.99 -6.89
CA TYR A 354 12.22 -18.70 -6.33
C TYR A 354 12.84 -19.92 -5.68
N SER A 355 14.17 -20.04 -5.76
CA SER A 355 14.97 -21.15 -5.21
C SER A 355 15.74 -20.77 -3.94
N TRP A 356 15.80 -19.49 -3.61
CA TRP A 356 16.43 -18.96 -2.40
C TRP A 356 15.51 -19.03 -1.18
N SER A 357 16.07 -18.89 0.01
CA SER A 357 15.33 -18.87 1.28
C SER A 357 15.95 -17.86 2.24
N ALA A 358 15.23 -17.52 3.30
CA ALA A 358 15.81 -16.78 4.42
C ALA A 358 17.09 -17.48 4.93
N PRO A 359 18.18 -16.74 5.16
CA PRO A 359 19.38 -17.29 5.77
C PRO A 359 19.10 -17.64 7.23
N GLU A 360 19.82 -18.64 7.76
CA GLU A 360 19.79 -18.92 9.20
C GLU A 360 20.24 -17.66 9.96
N ARG A 361 19.44 -17.27 10.95
CA ARG A 361 19.76 -16.12 11.80
C ARG A 361 21.07 -16.45 12.53
N ALA A 362 22.13 -15.69 12.29
CA ALA A 362 23.33 -15.80 13.11
C ALA A 362 22.93 -15.52 14.57
N SER A 363 23.19 -16.50 15.44
CA SER A 363 22.88 -16.48 16.88
C SER A 363 23.48 -15.30 17.60
#